data_AF-A0A7J7UB12-F1
#
_entry.id   AF-A0A7J7UB12-F1
#
_cell.length_a   1.000
_cell.length_b   1.000
_cell.length_c   1.000
_cell.angle_alpha   90.00
_cell.angle_beta   90.00
_cell.angle_gamma   90.00
#
_symmetry.space_group_name_H-M   'P 1'
#
loop_
_entity.id
_entity.type
_entity.pdbx_description
1 polymer ?
#
loop_
_entity_poly.entity_id
_entity_poly.type
_entity_poly.pdbx_seq_one_letter_code
_entity_poly.pdbx_strand_id
1 'polypeptide(L)'
;MGDMTNSDFYSKNQRNESSHGGEFGCTLEELRSLMELRSTEAVVKIKETYGDTEAICRRLKTSPIEGLPGTAPDLEKRKQIFGQNFIPPKKPKTFLQLVWEALQDVTLIILEIAAIISLGLSFYHPPGESQEGCATAQAGSEDEGEAEAGWIEGAAILLSVICVVLVTAFNDWSKEKQFRGLQSRIEQEQKFTVIRAGQVVQIPVAEIVVGDIAQIKYGDLLPADGLFIQGNDLKIDESSLTGESDQVRKSMDKDPMLLSGTHVMEGSGRMVVTAVGVNSQTGIIFTLLGAGGEEEEKKDKKAKQQDGAAAMEMQPLKSAEGGDADDKKKANMHKKEKSVLQGKLTKLAVQIGKAGLVMSAITVIILVLYFTGPFPSPGPENSSTHKMRATREKSHSQLGGPTSGET
;
A
#
# COMPACT_ATOMS: atom_id res chain seq x y z
N MET A 1 -5.32 -29.63 49.79
CA MET A 1 -4.17 -30.51 49.53
C MET A 1 -4.54 -31.42 48.38
N GLY A 2 -3.89 -31.24 47.23
CA GLY A 2 -4.16 -32.00 46.00
C GLY A 2 -4.06 -31.10 44.76
N ASP A 3 -2.87 -30.55 44.51
CA ASP A 3 -2.52 -29.93 43.23
C ASP A 3 -2.73 -30.96 42.12
N MET A 4 -3.71 -30.73 41.26
CA MET A 4 -3.81 -31.41 39.98
C MET A 4 -2.80 -30.76 39.05
N THR A 5 -1.66 -31.39 38.88
CA THR A 5 -0.63 -30.97 37.93
C THR A 5 -1.16 -31.14 36.51
N ASN A 6 -0.87 -30.14 35.67
CA ASN A 6 -1.22 -30.03 34.25
C ASN A 6 -0.70 -31.19 33.37
N SER A 7 0.04 -32.14 33.96
CA SER A 7 0.64 -33.33 33.33
C SER A 7 -0.39 -34.36 32.90
N ASP A 8 -1.50 -34.50 33.64
CA ASP A 8 -2.41 -35.64 33.44
C ASP A 8 -3.36 -35.43 32.24
N PHE A 9 -3.52 -34.18 31.80
CA PHE A 9 -4.27 -33.87 30.58
C PHE A 9 -3.48 -34.25 29.32
N TYR A 10 -2.14 -34.22 29.37
CA TYR A 10 -1.28 -34.64 28.26
C TYR A 10 -1.10 -36.16 28.18
N SER A 11 -1.08 -36.86 29.32
CA SER A 11 -0.88 -38.32 29.33
C SER A 11 -2.10 -39.11 28.83
N LYS A 12 -3.31 -38.53 28.87
CA LYS A 12 -4.53 -39.22 28.42
C LYS A 12 -4.76 -39.15 26.89
N ASN A 13 -4.15 -38.17 26.20
CA ASN A 13 -4.12 -38.12 24.74
C ASN A 13 -3.11 -39.09 24.12
N GLN A 14 -2.11 -39.54 24.89
CA GLN A 14 -1.02 -40.39 24.37
C GLN A 14 -1.40 -41.86 24.13
N ARG A 15 -2.58 -42.31 24.57
CA ARG A 15 -3.02 -43.72 24.43
C ARG A 15 -3.98 -44.01 23.29
N ASN A 16 -4.36 -43.00 22.49
CA ASN A 16 -5.27 -43.19 21.35
C ASN A 16 -4.69 -42.80 19.98
N GLU A 17 -3.43 -42.38 19.89
CA GLU A 17 -2.79 -41.99 18.62
C GLU A 17 -2.23 -43.19 17.85
N SER A 18 -3.09 -44.12 17.42
CA SER A 18 -2.67 -45.22 16.53
C SER A 18 -3.42 -45.29 15.20
N SER A 19 -4.21 -44.27 14.81
CA SER A 19 -4.85 -44.20 13.47
C SER A 19 -5.45 -42.82 13.10
N HIS A 20 -4.69 -41.71 13.10
CA HIS A 20 -5.25 -40.40 12.70
C HIS A 20 -4.69 -39.74 11.44
N GLY A 21 -3.61 -40.26 10.83
CA GLY A 21 -3.27 -39.88 9.46
C GLY A 21 -4.14 -40.66 8.48
N GLY A 22 -5.15 -40.04 7.86
CA GLY A 22 -6.15 -40.69 6.99
C GLY A 22 -5.57 -41.60 5.88
N GLU A 23 -5.65 -41.20 4.61
CA GLU A 23 -5.07 -42.00 3.50
C GLU A 23 -3.53 -41.93 3.50
N PHE A 24 -2.95 -40.91 4.15
CA PHE A 24 -1.52 -40.69 4.34
C PHE A 24 -1.17 -40.86 5.82
N GLY A 25 -0.03 -41.47 6.15
CA GLY A 25 0.35 -41.79 7.54
C GLY A 25 0.78 -40.60 8.41
N CYS A 26 0.50 -39.37 7.97
CA CYS A 26 0.77 -38.11 8.67
C CYS A 26 -0.41 -37.14 8.46
N THR A 27 -0.69 -36.30 9.46
CA THR A 27 -1.68 -35.21 9.36
C THR A 27 -1.02 -33.88 8.99
N LEU A 28 -1.82 -32.92 8.50
CA LEU A 28 -1.34 -31.56 8.21
C LEU A 28 -0.86 -30.84 9.48
N GLU A 29 -1.55 -31.01 10.60
CA GLU A 29 -1.19 -30.41 11.88
C GLU A 29 0.13 -30.96 12.42
N GLU A 30 0.33 -32.28 12.31
CA GLU A 30 1.60 -32.93 12.63
C GLU A 30 2.77 -32.36 11.82
N LEU A 31 2.62 -32.26 10.49
CA LEU A 31 3.67 -31.72 9.62
C LEU A 31 3.96 -30.25 9.90
N ARG A 32 2.91 -29.46 10.17
CA ARG A 32 3.04 -28.04 10.53
C ARG A 32 3.78 -27.87 11.86
N SER A 33 3.38 -28.60 12.90
CA SER A 33 4.03 -28.55 14.22
C SER A 33 5.49 -29.01 14.14
N LEU A 34 5.80 -29.95 13.24
CA LEU A 34 7.18 -30.38 13.01
C LEU A 34 8.04 -29.24 12.45
N MET A 35 7.48 -28.37 11.60
CA MET A 35 8.21 -27.22 11.02
C MET A 35 8.46 -26.09 12.01
N GLU A 36 7.85 -26.11 13.20
CA GLU A 36 8.09 -25.14 14.27
C GLU A 36 9.36 -25.49 15.07
N LEU A 37 9.75 -26.77 15.09
CA LEU A 37 10.92 -27.25 15.82
C LEU A 37 12.23 -26.92 15.08
N ARG A 38 13.31 -26.76 15.85
CA ARG A 38 14.62 -26.38 15.33
C ARG A 38 15.74 -27.27 15.82
N SER A 39 16.79 -27.42 14.99
CA SER A 39 18.05 -28.05 15.38
C SER A 39 17.83 -29.42 16.05
N THR A 40 18.40 -29.63 17.25
CA THR A 40 18.36 -30.91 17.97
C THR A 40 16.97 -31.32 18.39
N GLU A 41 16.07 -30.38 18.70
CA GLU A 41 14.70 -30.68 19.10
C GLU A 41 13.93 -31.34 17.95
N ALA A 42 14.13 -30.83 16.72
CA ALA A 42 13.56 -31.43 15.52
C ALA A 42 14.09 -32.85 15.29
N VAL A 43 15.40 -33.07 15.46
CA VAL A 43 16.02 -34.40 15.30
C VAL A 43 15.44 -35.41 16.28
N VAL A 44 15.30 -35.03 17.55
CA VAL A 44 14.71 -35.89 18.59
C VAL A 44 13.25 -36.21 18.26
N LYS A 45 12.45 -35.20 17.91
CA LYS A 45 11.04 -35.40 17.57
C LYS A 45 10.85 -36.31 16.35
N ILE A 46 11.69 -36.15 15.32
CA ILE A 46 11.68 -37.01 14.14
C ILE A 46 11.96 -38.46 14.53
N LYS A 47 13.01 -38.69 15.33
CA LYS A 47 13.40 -40.03 15.78
C LYS A 47 12.34 -40.70 16.65
N GLU A 48 11.74 -39.97 17.57
CA GLU A 48 10.72 -40.51 18.48
C GLU A 48 9.38 -40.77 17.80
N THR A 49 8.92 -39.85 16.94
CA THR A 49 7.57 -39.89 16.37
C THR A 49 7.51 -40.70 15.07
N TYR A 50 8.56 -40.58 14.24
CA TYR A 50 8.59 -41.14 12.90
C TYR A 50 9.69 -42.20 12.71
N GLY A 51 10.74 -42.19 13.53
CA GLY A 51 11.90 -43.08 13.43
C GLY A 51 13.05 -42.42 12.67
N ASP A 52 12.82 -42.08 11.40
CA ASP A 52 13.79 -41.41 10.53
C ASP A 52 13.09 -40.55 9.45
N THR A 53 13.88 -39.77 8.72
CA THR A 53 13.38 -38.96 7.58
C THR A 53 12.84 -39.83 6.44
N GLU A 54 13.38 -41.04 6.28
CA GLU A 54 12.88 -42.02 5.30
C GLU A 54 11.48 -42.58 5.66
N ALA A 55 11.16 -42.71 6.94
CA ALA A 55 9.86 -43.16 7.42
C ALA A 55 8.80 -42.09 7.20
N ILE A 56 9.15 -40.80 7.30
CA ILE A 56 8.28 -39.70 6.87
C ILE A 56 8.00 -39.81 5.37
N CYS A 57 9.02 -40.08 4.56
CA CYS A 57 8.84 -40.31 3.12
C CYS A 57 7.88 -41.50 2.86
N ARG A 58 8.06 -42.62 3.57
CA ARG A 58 7.17 -43.78 3.49
C ARG A 58 5.72 -43.46 3.88
N ARG A 59 5.51 -42.69 4.97
CA ARG A 59 4.17 -42.26 5.42
C ARG A 59 3.49 -41.31 4.43
N LEU A 60 4.27 -40.44 3.79
CA LEU A 60 3.83 -39.55 2.71
C LEU A 60 3.70 -40.26 1.36
N LYS A 61 3.92 -41.58 1.29
CA LYS A 61 3.89 -42.39 0.07
C LYS A 61 4.80 -41.82 -1.03
N THR A 62 5.98 -41.34 -0.65
CA THR A 62 6.99 -40.81 -1.55
C THR A 62 8.29 -41.57 -1.41
N SER A 63 9.01 -41.78 -2.52
CA SER A 63 10.32 -42.39 -2.52
C SER A 63 11.40 -41.32 -2.34
N PRO A 64 12.37 -41.46 -1.42
CA PRO A 64 13.47 -40.50 -1.28
C PRO A 64 14.31 -40.33 -2.56
N ILE A 65 14.29 -41.34 -3.44
CA ILE A 65 15.10 -41.41 -4.66
C ILE A 65 14.25 -41.08 -5.89
N GLU A 66 13.06 -41.67 -6.01
CA GLU A 66 12.20 -41.56 -7.19
C GLU A 66 11.14 -40.45 -7.07
N GLY A 67 10.91 -39.94 -5.86
CA GLY A 67 9.89 -38.96 -5.53
C GLY A 67 8.46 -39.47 -5.72
N LEU A 68 7.55 -38.54 -6.03
CA LEU A 68 6.14 -38.85 -6.24
C LEU A 68 5.91 -39.45 -7.63
N PRO A 69 4.92 -40.34 -7.82
CA PRO A 69 4.59 -40.89 -9.13
C PRO A 69 4.08 -39.82 -10.12
N GLY A 70 3.72 -38.62 -9.66
CA GLY A 70 3.34 -37.49 -10.52
C GLY A 70 1.98 -37.63 -11.19
N THR A 71 1.15 -38.60 -10.79
CA THR A 71 -0.20 -38.78 -11.34
C THR A 71 -1.12 -37.65 -10.88
N ALA A 72 -1.80 -36.98 -11.81
CA ALA A 72 -2.76 -35.91 -11.53
C ALA A 72 -3.74 -36.18 -10.37
N PRO A 73 -4.38 -37.36 -10.24
CA PRO A 73 -5.29 -37.62 -9.11
C PRO A 73 -4.59 -37.62 -7.75
N ASP A 74 -3.34 -38.09 -7.66
CA ASP A 74 -2.58 -38.07 -6.40
C ASP A 74 -2.18 -36.64 -6.01
N LEU A 75 -1.73 -35.85 -6.98
CA LEU A 75 -1.36 -34.44 -6.76
C LEU A 75 -2.57 -33.61 -6.30
N GLU A 76 -3.73 -33.81 -6.91
CA GLU A 76 -4.95 -33.09 -6.54
C GLU A 76 -5.45 -33.49 -5.14
N LYS A 77 -5.38 -34.78 -4.80
CA LYS A 77 -5.67 -35.25 -3.44
C LYS A 77 -4.76 -34.61 -2.39
N ARG A 78 -3.45 -34.54 -2.66
CA ARG A 78 -2.49 -33.89 -1.76
C ARG A 78 -2.80 -32.41 -1.59
N LYS A 79 -3.18 -31.72 -2.66
CA LYS A 79 -3.63 -30.32 -2.60
C LYS A 79 -4.87 -30.13 -1.73
N GLN A 80 -5.81 -31.07 -1.77
CA GLN A 80 -7.02 -31.02 -0.93
C GLN A 80 -6.74 -31.28 0.54
N ILE A 81 -5.82 -32.19 0.86
CA ILE A 81 -5.51 -32.59 2.25
C ILE A 81 -4.49 -31.65 2.90
N PHE A 82 -3.41 -31.33 2.20
CA PHE A 82 -2.28 -30.56 2.75
C PHE A 82 -2.25 -29.09 2.30
N GLY A 83 -3.13 -28.68 1.39
CA GLY A 83 -3.17 -27.34 0.82
C GLY A 83 -2.31 -27.18 -0.44
N GLN A 84 -2.39 -25.98 -1.02
CA GLN A 84 -1.68 -25.60 -2.24
C GLN A 84 -0.52 -24.66 -1.92
N ASN A 85 0.55 -24.69 -2.71
CA ASN A 85 1.69 -23.78 -2.54
C ASN A 85 1.41 -22.38 -3.09
N PHE A 86 0.41 -21.72 -2.53
CA PHE A 86 -0.02 -20.38 -2.91
C PHE A 86 -0.35 -19.57 -1.67
N ILE A 87 0.31 -18.42 -1.52
CA ILE A 87 0.03 -17.47 -0.46
C ILE A 87 -0.86 -16.38 -1.07
N PRO A 88 -2.13 -16.26 -0.66
CA PRO A 88 -3.06 -15.34 -1.30
C PRO A 88 -2.58 -13.89 -1.13
N PRO A 89 -2.41 -13.13 -2.23
CA PRO A 89 -2.04 -11.72 -2.14
C PRO A 89 -3.19 -10.91 -1.56
N LYS A 90 -2.87 -9.73 -1.00
CA LYS A 90 -3.88 -8.76 -0.52
C LYS A 90 -4.88 -8.48 -1.66
N LYS A 91 -6.18 -8.51 -1.34
CA LYS A 91 -7.23 -8.27 -2.33
C LYS A 91 -7.02 -6.90 -3.00
N PRO A 92 -7.15 -6.80 -4.34
CA PRO A 92 -6.99 -5.54 -5.03
C PRO A 92 -8.07 -4.56 -4.59
N LYS A 93 -7.72 -3.28 -4.50
CA LYS A 93 -8.70 -2.22 -4.27
C LYS A 93 -9.69 -2.18 -5.43
N THR A 94 -10.96 -2.02 -5.12
CA THR A 94 -11.99 -1.84 -6.14
C THR A 94 -11.89 -0.45 -6.76
N PHE A 95 -12.41 -0.28 -7.98
CA PHE A 95 -12.45 1.04 -8.61
C PHE A 95 -13.18 2.08 -7.73
N LEU A 96 -14.31 1.71 -7.13
CA LEU A 96 -15.04 2.59 -6.22
C LEU A 96 -14.25 2.94 -4.96
N GLN A 97 -13.48 1.99 -4.44
CA GLN A 97 -12.59 2.26 -3.30
C GLN A 97 -11.47 3.24 -3.68
N LEU A 98 -10.94 3.17 -4.91
CA LEU A 98 -9.97 4.13 -5.43
C LEU A 98 -10.59 5.52 -5.64
N VAL A 99 -11.82 5.58 -6.17
CA VAL A 99 -12.59 6.82 -6.29
C VAL A 99 -12.80 7.44 -4.91
N TRP A 100 -13.24 6.64 -3.92
CA TRP A 100 -13.42 7.11 -2.55
C TRP A 100 -12.12 7.60 -1.92
N GLU A 101 -11.01 6.92 -2.16
CA GLU A 101 -9.70 7.35 -1.66
C GLU A 101 -9.21 8.63 -2.35
N ALA A 102 -9.50 8.83 -3.63
CA ALA A 102 -9.22 10.07 -4.34
C ALA A 102 -10.07 11.24 -3.82
N LEU A 103 -11.35 11.00 -3.49
CA LEU A 103 -12.24 12.01 -2.90
C LEU A 103 -11.82 12.46 -1.49
N GLN A 104 -11.01 11.67 -0.77
CA GLN A 104 -10.51 12.04 0.56
C GLN A 104 -9.38 13.06 0.55
N ASP A 105 -8.94 13.53 -0.62
CA ASP A 105 -7.98 14.63 -0.70
C ASP A 105 -8.59 15.92 -0.16
N VAL A 106 -7.97 16.49 0.87
CA VAL A 106 -8.42 17.72 1.54
C VAL A 106 -8.60 18.87 0.53
N THR A 107 -7.76 18.93 -0.51
CA THR A 107 -7.87 19.96 -1.55
C THR A 107 -9.15 19.79 -2.38
N LEU A 108 -9.52 18.55 -2.74
CA LEU A 108 -10.75 18.26 -3.46
C LEU A 108 -11.99 18.47 -2.57
N ILE A 109 -11.93 18.08 -1.30
CA ILE A 109 -13.02 18.33 -0.34
C ILE A 109 -13.30 19.83 -0.21
N ILE A 110 -12.26 20.66 -0.10
CA ILE A 110 -12.43 22.12 -0.03
C ILE A 110 -13.09 22.64 -1.32
N LEU A 111 -12.69 22.14 -2.49
CA LEU A 111 -13.30 22.53 -3.77
C LEU A 111 -14.76 22.08 -3.89
N GLU A 112 -15.11 20.90 -3.40
CA GLU A 112 -16.50 20.41 -3.37
C GLU A 112 -17.38 21.26 -2.44
N ILE A 113 -16.90 21.57 -1.24
CA ILE A 113 -17.62 22.44 -0.31
C ILE A 113 -17.81 23.83 -0.92
N ALA A 114 -16.78 24.41 -1.54
CA ALA A 114 -16.88 25.70 -2.22
C ALA A 114 -17.90 25.65 -3.37
N ALA A 115 -17.88 24.59 -4.19
CA ALA A 115 -18.83 24.41 -5.29
C ALA A 115 -20.27 24.31 -4.79
N ILE A 116 -20.50 23.57 -3.69
CA ILE A 116 -21.83 23.45 -3.07
C ILE A 116 -22.30 24.78 -2.49
N ILE A 117 -21.42 25.55 -1.85
CA ILE A 117 -21.76 26.90 -1.33
C ILE A 117 -22.12 27.83 -2.49
N SER A 118 -21.30 27.88 -3.56
CA SER A 118 -21.59 28.71 -4.74
C SER A 118 -22.91 28.33 -5.40
N LEU A 119 -23.20 27.03 -5.53
CA LEU A 119 -24.47 26.54 -6.08
C LEU A 119 -25.65 26.90 -5.16
N GLY A 120 -25.49 26.76 -3.84
CA GLY A 120 -26.51 27.08 -2.85
C GLY A 120 -26.84 28.58 -2.81
N LEU A 121 -25.83 29.45 -2.90
CA LEU A 121 -26.01 30.90 -2.99
C LEU A 121 -26.70 31.30 -4.31
N SER A 122 -26.42 30.58 -5.41
CA SER A 122 -27.11 30.82 -6.67
C SER A 122 -28.61 30.49 -6.62
N PHE A 123 -29.05 29.56 -5.79
CA PHE A 123 -30.48 29.25 -5.64
C PHE A 123 -31.18 30.10 -4.57
N TYR A 124 -30.42 30.83 -3.76
CA TYR A 124 -30.97 31.68 -2.71
C TYR A 124 -31.16 33.12 -3.20
N HIS A 125 -32.30 33.40 -3.83
CA HIS A 125 -32.73 34.76 -4.13
C HIS A 125 -33.56 35.34 -2.97
N PRO A 126 -33.07 36.35 -2.24
CA PRO A 126 -33.90 37.06 -1.26
C PRO A 126 -35.04 37.79 -1.99
N PRO A 127 -36.30 37.68 -1.53
CA PRO A 127 -37.39 38.44 -2.12
C PRO A 127 -37.30 39.88 -1.62
N GLY A 128 -36.70 40.78 -2.42
CA GLY A 128 -36.96 42.22 -2.22
C GLY A 128 -35.86 43.26 -2.42
N GLU A 129 -34.74 43.00 -3.09
CA GLU A 129 -33.83 44.11 -3.47
C GLU A 129 -33.42 44.05 -4.93
N SER A 130 -33.71 45.17 -5.62
CA SER A 130 -33.28 45.52 -6.96
C SER A 130 -31.77 45.30 -7.11
N GLN A 131 -31.45 44.48 -8.11
CA GLN A 131 -30.12 44.16 -8.60
C GLN A 131 -29.45 45.43 -9.16
N GLU A 132 -28.92 46.28 -8.29
CA GLU A 132 -28.02 47.36 -8.68
C GLU A 132 -26.85 47.42 -7.70
N GLY A 133 -25.80 46.66 -8.01
CA GLY A 133 -24.45 46.96 -7.50
C GLY A 133 -23.82 45.93 -6.58
N CYS A 134 -23.61 44.69 -7.02
CA CYS A 134 -22.46 43.89 -6.50
C CYS A 134 -22.15 42.64 -7.34
N ALA A 135 -22.05 42.76 -8.67
CA ALA A 135 -21.50 41.68 -9.51
C ALA A 135 -20.78 42.18 -10.77
N THR A 136 -20.76 43.48 -11.05
CA THR A 136 -20.07 44.05 -12.20
C THR A 136 -18.65 44.46 -11.84
N ALA A 137 -17.76 43.47 -11.63
CA ALA A 137 -16.32 43.71 -11.62
C ALA A 137 -15.51 42.45 -11.98
N GLN A 138 -15.86 41.76 -13.07
CA GLN A 138 -14.94 41.12 -14.04
C GLN A 138 -15.68 40.07 -14.88
N ALA A 139 -16.46 40.52 -15.86
CA ALA A 139 -16.64 39.81 -17.12
C ALA A 139 -17.08 40.84 -18.15
N GLY A 140 -16.35 40.95 -19.25
CA GLY A 140 -16.73 41.84 -20.34
C GLY A 140 -18.04 41.38 -20.95
N SER A 141 -18.89 42.36 -21.28
CA SER A 141 -19.91 42.35 -22.34
C SER A 141 -20.45 40.98 -22.75
N GLU A 142 -21.64 40.60 -22.27
CA GLU A 142 -22.86 40.44 -23.07
C GLU A 142 -23.91 39.60 -22.32
N ASP A 143 -25.12 40.16 -22.31
CA ASP A 143 -26.42 39.47 -22.38
C ASP A 143 -27.22 39.18 -21.09
N GLU A 144 -28.50 39.54 -21.16
CA GLU A 144 -29.50 39.70 -20.09
C GLU A 144 -30.01 38.36 -19.49
N GLY A 145 -29.14 37.36 -19.38
CA GLY A 145 -29.43 36.03 -18.82
C GLY A 145 -28.81 35.75 -17.43
N GLU A 146 -28.20 36.76 -16.79
CA GLU A 146 -27.31 36.59 -15.62
C GLU A 146 -27.95 35.96 -14.38
N ALA A 147 -29.28 36.07 -14.19
CA ALA A 147 -29.98 35.42 -13.08
C ALA A 147 -30.23 33.92 -13.31
N GLU A 148 -30.35 33.47 -14.57
CA GLU A 148 -30.61 32.06 -14.90
C GLU A 148 -29.31 31.25 -15.05
N ALA A 149 -28.15 31.92 -15.12
CA ALA A 149 -26.85 31.29 -15.34
C ALA A 149 -25.99 31.11 -14.08
N GLY A 150 -26.39 31.64 -12.91
CA GLY A 150 -25.58 31.57 -11.68
C GLY A 150 -25.29 30.14 -11.21
N TRP A 151 -26.20 29.19 -11.47
CA TRP A 151 -26.02 27.79 -11.06
C TRP A 151 -24.96 27.09 -11.92
N ILE A 152 -24.66 27.63 -13.11
CA ILE A 152 -23.72 27.07 -14.08
C ILE A 152 -22.30 27.14 -13.51
N GLU A 153 -21.95 28.20 -12.77
CA GLU A 153 -20.61 28.33 -12.17
C GLU A 153 -20.34 27.23 -11.14
N GLY A 154 -21.24 27.05 -10.18
CA GLY A 154 -21.13 25.97 -9.17
C GLY A 154 -21.20 24.57 -9.80
N ALA A 155 -22.08 24.39 -10.79
CA ALA A 155 -22.20 23.13 -11.52
C ALA A 155 -20.94 22.80 -12.35
N ALA A 156 -20.30 23.79 -12.96
CA ALA A 156 -19.08 23.61 -13.74
C ALA A 156 -17.89 23.18 -12.86
N ILE A 157 -17.76 23.76 -11.67
CA ILE A 157 -16.73 23.37 -10.69
C ILE A 157 -16.97 21.93 -10.22
N LEU A 158 -18.21 21.60 -9.86
CA LEU A 158 -18.57 20.25 -9.42
C LEU A 158 -18.31 19.20 -10.51
N LEU A 159 -18.70 19.48 -11.75
CA LEU A 159 -18.44 18.61 -12.89
C LEU A 159 -16.94 18.43 -13.16
N SER A 160 -16.15 19.51 -13.06
CA SER A 160 -14.70 19.47 -13.20
C SER A 160 -14.04 18.57 -12.14
N VAL A 161 -14.43 18.72 -10.87
CA VAL A 161 -13.92 17.88 -9.77
C VAL A 161 -14.24 16.41 -10.01
N ILE A 162 -15.49 16.08 -10.39
CA ILE A 162 -15.88 14.72 -10.73
C ILE A 162 -15.01 14.15 -11.85
N CYS A 163 -14.79 14.92 -12.93
CA CYS A 163 -13.93 14.50 -14.04
C CYS A 163 -12.50 14.21 -13.57
N VAL A 164 -11.91 15.09 -12.76
CA VAL A 164 -10.55 14.91 -12.21
C VAL A 164 -10.46 13.67 -11.33
N VAL A 165 -11.43 13.43 -10.45
CA VAL A 165 -11.49 12.25 -9.58
C VAL A 165 -11.58 10.97 -10.42
N LEU A 166 -12.44 10.95 -11.43
CA LEU A 166 -12.59 9.79 -12.31
C LEU A 166 -11.30 9.50 -13.10
N VAL A 167 -10.65 10.52 -13.66
CA VAL A 167 -9.37 10.37 -14.37
C VAL A 167 -8.28 9.86 -13.42
N THR A 168 -8.23 10.39 -12.19
CA THR A 168 -7.26 9.97 -11.17
C THR A 168 -7.48 8.51 -10.78
N ALA A 169 -8.73 8.14 -10.45
CA ALA A 169 -9.08 6.77 -10.10
C ALA A 169 -8.84 5.78 -11.26
N PHE A 170 -9.09 6.20 -12.50
CA PHE A 170 -8.81 5.39 -13.69
C PHE A 170 -7.31 5.18 -13.88
N ASN A 171 -6.50 6.24 -13.74
CA ASN A 171 -5.05 6.14 -13.83
C ASN A 171 -4.49 5.20 -12.76
N ASP A 172 -4.97 5.29 -11.52
CA ASP A 172 -4.51 4.43 -10.43
C ASP A 172 -4.99 2.99 -10.58
N TRP A 173 -6.22 2.77 -11.06
CA TRP A 173 -6.71 1.43 -11.41
C TRP A 173 -5.88 0.79 -12.54
N SER A 174 -5.54 1.57 -13.57
CA SER A 174 -4.69 1.11 -14.67
C SER A 174 -3.29 0.73 -14.19
N LYS A 175 -2.67 1.55 -13.33
CA LYS A 175 -1.37 1.22 -12.70
C LYS A 175 -1.45 -0.07 -11.89
N GLU A 176 -2.46 -0.20 -11.03
CA GLU A 176 -2.67 -1.40 -10.20
C GLU A 176 -2.82 -2.64 -11.08
N LYS A 177 -3.59 -2.55 -12.16
CA LYS A 177 -3.76 -3.65 -13.13
C LYS A 177 -2.44 -4.05 -13.78
N GLN A 178 -1.59 -3.09 -14.14
CA GLN A 178 -0.27 -3.36 -14.73
C GLN A 178 0.67 -4.04 -13.73
N PHE A 179 0.73 -3.57 -12.48
CA PHE A 179 1.52 -4.22 -11.43
C PHE A 179 1.09 -5.68 -11.21
N ARG A 180 -0.22 -5.94 -11.20
CA ARG A 180 -0.75 -7.31 -11.06
C ARG A 180 -0.37 -8.20 -12.25
N GLY A 181 -0.38 -7.66 -13.47
CA GLY A 181 0.07 -8.39 -14.65
C GLY A 181 1.54 -8.77 -14.59
N LEU A 182 2.40 -7.88 -14.08
CA LEU A 182 3.82 -8.17 -13.85
C LEU A 182 4.00 -9.22 -12.75
N GLN A 183 3.33 -9.07 -11.62
CA GLN A 183 3.42 -10.02 -10.50
C GLN A 183 2.99 -11.43 -10.92
N SER A 184 1.87 -11.55 -11.64
CA SER A 184 1.37 -12.84 -12.13
C SER A 184 2.34 -13.51 -13.11
N ARG A 185 3.08 -12.74 -13.93
CA ARG A 185 4.09 -13.30 -14.84
C ARG A 185 5.31 -13.79 -14.08
N ILE A 186 5.80 -13.00 -13.12
CA ILE A 186 6.95 -13.38 -12.29
C ILE A 186 6.65 -14.67 -11.53
N GLU A 187 5.45 -14.79 -10.97
CA GLU A 187 5.03 -16.00 -10.24
C GLU A 187 4.98 -17.25 -11.13
N GLN A 188 4.57 -17.11 -12.40
CA GLN A 188 4.53 -18.22 -13.36
C GLN A 188 5.91 -18.60 -13.91
N GLU A 189 6.86 -17.66 -13.95
CA GLU A 189 8.21 -17.88 -14.44
C GLU A 189 9.11 -18.57 -13.40
N GLN A 190 8.78 -18.47 -12.11
CA GLN A 190 9.52 -19.15 -11.05
C GLN A 190 9.29 -20.66 -11.09
N LYS A 191 10.32 -21.38 -11.54
CA LYS A 191 10.36 -22.84 -11.59
C LYS A 191 11.34 -23.38 -10.57
N PHE A 192 11.02 -24.55 -10.03
CA PHE A 192 11.88 -25.29 -9.12
C PHE A 192 12.10 -26.72 -9.61
N THR A 193 13.26 -27.29 -9.27
CA THR A 193 13.61 -28.65 -9.69
C THR A 193 13.12 -29.65 -8.66
N VAL A 194 12.26 -30.57 -9.07
CA VAL A 194 11.76 -31.68 -8.23
C VAL A 194 12.00 -33.02 -8.90
N ILE A 195 11.95 -34.09 -8.13
CA ILE A 195 12.02 -35.47 -8.63
C ILE A 195 10.61 -36.07 -8.58
N ARG A 196 10.09 -36.48 -9.74
CA ARG A 196 8.81 -37.19 -9.87
C ARG A 196 8.99 -38.36 -10.82
N ALA A 197 8.47 -39.54 -10.46
CA ALA A 197 8.59 -40.79 -11.21
C ALA A 197 10.04 -41.13 -11.62
N GLY A 198 11.00 -40.87 -10.74
CA GLY A 198 12.43 -41.10 -10.98
C GLY A 198 13.09 -40.07 -11.90
N GLN A 199 12.35 -39.09 -12.41
CA GLN A 199 12.86 -38.08 -13.33
C GLN A 199 12.97 -36.71 -12.66
N VAL A 200 14.07 -36.01 -12.96
CA VAL A 200 14.29 -34.64 -12.52
C VAL A 200 13.53 -33.71 -13.45
N VAL A 201 12.49 -33.06 -12.95
CA VAL A 201 11.58 -32.18 -13.70
C VAL A 201 11.56 -30.78 -13.08
N GLN A 202 11.48 -29.76 -13.93
CA GLN A 202 11.25 -28.39 -13.47
C GLN A 202 9.76 -28.06 -13.54
N ILE A 203 9.17 -27.79 -12.39
CA ILE A 203 7.75 -27.42 -12.26
C ILE A 203 7.62 -25.98 -11.74
N PRO A 204 6.52 -25.28 -12.06
CA PRO A 204 6.22 -24.01 -11.41
C PRO A 204 6.15 -24.17 -9.89
N VAL A 205 6.63 -23.17 -9.15
CA VAL A 205 6.62 -23.18 -7.66
C VAL A 205 5.23 -23.43 -7.07
N ALA A 206 4.18 -22.91 -7.73
CA ALA A 206 2.79 -23.09 -7.31
C ALA A 206 2.29 -24.55 -7.41
N GLU A 207 2.96 -25.41 -8.18
CA GLU A 207 2.57 -26.82 -8.36
C GLU A 207 3.28 -27.79 -7.41
N ILE A 208 4.17 -27.28 -6.56
CA ILE A 208 4.85 -28.07 -5.53
C ILE A 208 3.83 -28.52 -4.49
N VAL A 209 3.86 -29.79 -4.12
CA VAL A 209 2.96 -30.39 -3.13
C VAL A 209 3.74 -31.12 -2.04
N VAL A 210 3.07 -31.36 -0.91
CA VAL A 210 3.63 -32.14 0.20
C VAL A 210 3.97 -33.57 -0.27
N GLY A 211 5.20 -33.99 0.02
CA GLY A 211 5.77 -35.27 -0.41
C GLY A 211 6.62 -35.19 -1.68
N ASP A 212 6.65 -34.06 -2.40
CA ASP A 212 7.63 -33.87 -3.47
C ASP A 212 9.07 -33.93 -2.93
N ILE A 213 9.99 -34.43 -3.75
CA ILE A 213 11.41 -34.41 -3.46
C ILE A 213 12.03 -33.25 -4.22
N ALA A 214 12.36 -32.18 -3.52
CA ALA A 214 12.94 -30.99 -4.11
C ALA A 214 14.47 -31.13 -4.19
N GLN A 215 15.05 -30.87 -5.36
CA GLN A 215 16.50 -30.84 -5.54
C GLN A 215 16.99 -29.42 -5.35
N ILE A 216 17.80 -29.22 -4.32
CA ILE A 216 18.30 -27.91 -3.88
C ILE A 216 19.72 -27.72 -4.39
N LYS A 217 19.99 -26.55 -4.95
CA LYS A 217 21.29 -26.12 -5.45
C LYS A 217 21.67 -24.76 -4.89
N TYR A 218 22.95 -24.43 -5.00
CA TYR A 218 23.46 -23.10 -4.67
C TYR A 218 22.70 -22.00 -5.42
N GLY A 219 22.31 -20.95 -4.68
CA GLY A 219 21.58 -19.80 -5.20
C GLY A 219 20.06 -19.97 -5.22
N ASP A 220 19.54 -21.17 -4.93
CA ASP A 220 18.10 -21.41 -4.90
C ASP A 220 17.46 -20.68 -3.70
N LEU A 221 16.26 -20.14 -3.94
CA LEU A 221 15.33 -19.71 -2.91
C LEU A 221 14.39 -20.88 -2.61
N LEU A 222 14.31 -21.31 -1.35
CA LEU A 222 13.46 -22.44 -1.00
C LEU A 222 11.96 -22.07 -1.14
N PRO A 223 11.20 -22.81 -1.97
CA PRO A 223 9.80 -22.46 -2.29
C PRO A 223 8.79 -22.99 -1.27
N ALA A 224 9.20 -23.92 -0.40
CA ALA A 224 8.35 -24.62 0.56
C ALA A 224 9.21 -25.11 1.73
N ASP A 225 8.56 -25.46 2.84
CA ASP A 225 9.25 -26.06 3.98
C ASP A 225 9.44 -27.56 3.76
N GLY A 226 10.50 -28.11 4.34
CA GLY A 226 10.83 -29.51 4.19
C GLY A 226 11.88 -30.03 5.14
N LEU A 227 12.15 -31.31 4.99
CA LEU A 227 13.19 -32.02 5.72
C LEU A 227 14.32 -32.40 4.77
N PHE A 228 15.54 -32.15 5.21
CA PHE A 228 16.76 -32.55 4.56
C PHE A 228 16.86 -34.08 4.53
N ILE A 229 17.05 -34.62 3.33
CA ILE A 229 17.22 -36.06 3.10
C ILE A 229 18.68 -36.41 2.90
N GLN A 230 19.37 -35.71 2.00
CA GLN A 230 20.76 -35.99 1.67
C GLN A 230 21.36 -34.80 0.94
N GLY A 231 22.65 -34.54 1.08
CA GLY A 231 23.31 -33.45 0.38
C GLY A 231 24.79 -33.36 0.73
N ASN A 232 25.46 -32.41 0.07
CA ASN A 232 26.87 -32.12 0.23
C ASN A 232 27.01 -30.69 0.76
N ASP A 233 27.49 -30.57 2.01
CA ASP A 233 27.80 -29.30 2.69
C ASP A 233 26.76 -28.18 2.50
N LEU A 234 25.47 -28.52 2.66
CA LEU A 234 24.38 -27.57 2.47
C LEU A 234 24.42 -26.50 3.58
N LYS A 235 24.56 -25.23 3.18
CA LYS A 235 24.46 -24.06 4.07
C LYS A 235 23.40 -23.11 3.57
N ILE A 236 22.60 -22.61 4.51
CA ILE A 236 21.45 -21.77 4.21
C ILE A 236 21.54 -20.48 5.03
N ASP A 237 21.16 -19.38 4.40
CA ASP A 237 20.93 -18.11 5.04
C ASP A 237 19.48 -18.02 5.53
N GLU A 238 19.31 -18.01 6.86
CA GLU A 238 18.02 -17.89 7.53
C GLU A 238 17.69 -16.46 7.97
N SER A 239 18.49 -15.46 7.58
CA SER A 239 18.33 -14.06 7.98
C SER A 239 16.96 -13.48 7.65
N SER A 240 16.31 -13.99 6.60
CA SER A 240 14.95 -13.58 6.21
C SER A 240 13.88 -14.00 7.22
N LEU A 241 14.14 -15.01 8.05
CA LEU A 241 13.21 -15.52 9.07
C LEU A 241 13.62 -15.17 10.49
N THR A 242 14.91 -15.32 10.83
CA THR A 242 15.40 -15.11 12.21
C THR A 242 15.98 -13.72 12.42
N GLY A 243 16.36 -13.02 11.34
CA GLY A 243 17.10 -11.76 11.40
C GLY A 243 18.59 -11.92 11.73
N GLU A 244 19.08 -13.16 11.90
CA GLU A 244 20.49 -13.47 12.14
C GLU A 244 21.17 -13.78 10.79
N SER A 245 22.29 -13.12 10.49
CA SER A 245 22.98 -13.25 9.19
C SER A 245 23.94 -14.44 9.09
N ASP A 246 23.95 -15.32 10.10
CA ASP A 246 24.87 -16.45 10.14
C ASP A 246 24.35 -17.60 9.26
N GLN A 247 25.26 -18.19 8.49
CA GLN A 247 24.95 -19.34 7.65
C GLN A 247 24.81 -20.61 8.49
N VAL A 248 23.67 -21.27 8.37
CA VAL A 248 23.37 -22.49 9.12
C VAL A 248 23.67 -23.72 8.27
N ARG A 249 24.55 -24.59 8.77
CA ARG A 249 24.83 -25.90 8.15
C ARG A 249 23.68 -26.85 8.41
N LYS A 250 23.15 -27.46 7.34
CA LYS A 250 22.04 -28.41 7.40
C LYS A 250 22.54 -29.84 7.29
N SER A 251 22.06 -30.70 8.18
CA SER A 251 22.39 -32.12 8.23
C SER A 251 21.31 -32.91 8.94
N MET A 252 21.21 -34.21 8.64
CA MET A 252 20.20 -35.08 9.26
C MET A 252 20.35 -35.20 10.79
N ASP A 253 21.58 -35.10 11.30
CA ASP A 253 21.87 -35.35 12.72
C ASP A 253 21.80 -34.10 13.60
N LYS A 254 21.93 -32.91 13.01
CA LYS A 254 22.01 -31.66 13.76
C LYS A 254 20.84 -30.72 13.50
N ASP A 255 20.53 -30.48 12.23
CA ASP A 255 19.46 -29.57 11.84
C ASP A 255 18.91 -29.95 10.45
N PRO A 256 17.90 -30.84 10.40
CA PRO A 256 17.32 -31.32 9.15
C PRO A 256 16.28 -30.36 8.56
N MET A 257 15.97 -29.25 9.23
CA MET A 257 14.86 -28.38 8.87
C MET A 257 15.25 -27.41 7.76
N LEU A 258 14.43 -27.34 6.72
CA LEU A 258 14.60 -26.46 5.56
C LEU A 258 13.34 -25.62 5.41
N LEU A 259 13.51 -24.30 5.31
CA LEU A 259 12.39 -23.37 5.44
C LEU A 259 12.24 -22.53 4.19
N SER A 260 10.98 -22.33 3.81
CA SER A 260 10.60 -21.45 2.73
C SER A 260 11.12 -20.03 2.96
N GLY A 261 11.42 -19.32 1.86
CA GLY A 261 11.94 -17.96 1.93
C GLY A 261 13.42 -17.84 2.34
N THR A 262 14.11 -18.95 2.59
CA THR A 262 15.56 -18.95 2.88
C THR A 262 16.40 -19.20 1.63
N HIS A 263 17.62 -18.67 1.61
CA HIS A 263 18.52 -18.75 0.46
C HIS A 263 19.65 -19.75 0.67
N VAL A 264 19.94 -20.53 -0.36
CA VAL A 264 21.03 -21.52 -0.32
C VAL A 264 22.34 -20.84 -0.67
N MET A 265 23.25 -20.79 0.31
CA MET A 265 24.52 -20.08 0.20
C MET A 265 25.70 -20.98 -0.16
N GLU A 266 25.59 -22.30 0.08
CA GLU A 266 26.63 -23.26 -0.29
C GLU A 266 26.03 -24.66 -0.41
N GLY A 267 26.68 -25.48 -1.25
CA GLY A 267 26.39 -26.89 -1.35
C GLY A 267 25.17 -27.23 -2.21
N SER A 268 24.69 -28.45 -2.04
CA SER A 268 23.50 -28.97 -2.70
C SER A 268 22.87 -30.07 -1.88
N GLY A 269 21.59 -30.34 -2.10
CA GLY A 269 20.89 -31.39 -1.37
C GLY A 269 19.56 -31.78 -1.97
N ARG A 270 18.88 -32.67 -1.27
CA ARG A 270 17.53 -33.12 -1.52
C ARG A 270 16.72 -32.92 -0.26
N MET A 271 15.49 -32.46 -0.44
CA MET A 271 14.54 -32.32 0.65
C MET A 271 13.21 -32.95 0.31
N VAL A 272 12.51 -33.47 1.31
CA VAL A 272 11.11 -33.83 1.19
C VAL A 272 10.26 -32.65 1.64
N VAL A 273 9.32 -32.24 0.80
CA VAL A 273 8.40 -31.14 1.10
C VAL A 273 7.40 -31.59 2.17
N THR A 274 7.28 -30.84 3.26
CA THR A 274 6.40 -31.16 4.39
C THR A 274 5.27 -30.15 4.54
N ALA A 275 5.50 -28.87 4.27
CA ALA A 275 4.49 -27.82 4.35
C ALA A 275 4.64 -26.81 3.20
N VAL A 276 3.49 -26.37 2.67
CA VAL A 276 3.40 -25.50 1.50
C VAL A 276 2.43 -24.33 1.74
N GLY A 277 2.62 -23.24 1.02
CA GLY A 277 1.70 -22.09 1.02
C GLY A 277 1.47 -21.53 2.43
N VAL A 278 0.21 -21.31 2.79
CA VAL A 278 -0.18 -20.76 4.11
C VAL A 278 0.19 -21.66 5.30
N ASN A 279 0.55 -22.92 5.06
CA ASN A 279 0.95 -23.87 6.10
C ASN A 279 2.46 -23.85 6.37
N SER A 280 3.25 -23.21 5.50
CA SER A 280 4.68 -23.03 5.72
C SER A 280 4.94 -21.95 6.77
N GLN A 281 6.13 -21.94 7.38
CA GLN A 281 6.53 -20.94 8.37
C GLN A 281 6.44 -19.51 7.80
N THR A 282 6.96 -19.31 6.59
CA THR A 282 6.83 -18.03 5.88
C THR A 282 5.36 -17.69 5.58
N GLY A 283 4.55 -18.68 5.18
CA GLY A 283 3.12 -18.48 4.93
C GLY A 283 2.35 -18.06 6.19
N ILE A 284 2.65 -18.67 7.33
CA ILE A 284 2.07 -18.33 8.63
C ILE A 284 2.46 -16.91 9.02
N ILE A 285 3.76 -16.56 8.93
CA ILE A 285 4.27 -15.22 9.23
C ILE A 285 3.61 -14.18 8.30
N PHE A 286 3.54 -14.45 7.01
CA PHE A 286 2.95 -13.53 6.03
C PHE A 286 1.44 -13.37 6.25
N THR A 287 0.73 -14.42 6.66
CA THR A 287 -0.69 -14.35 7.00
C THR A 287 -0.93 -13.54 8.27
N LEU A 288 -0.09 -13.70 9.29
CA LEU A 288 -0.14 -12.91 10.52
C LEU A 288 0.18 -11.43 10.28
N LEU A 289 1.22 -11.14 9.48
CA LEU A 289 1.59 -9.77 9.10
C LEU A 289 0.52 -9.13 8.18
N GLY A 290 -0.05 -9.92 7.27
CA GLY A 290 -1.14 -9.48 6.40
C GLY A 290 -2.40 -9.11 7.17
N ALA A 291 -2.72 -9.86 8.23
CA ALA A 291 -3.80 -9.52 9.16
C ALA A 291 -3.48 -8.27 10.01
N GLY A 292 -2.23 -8.11 10.45
CA GLY A 292 -1.80 -6.93 11.23
C GLY A 292 -1.69 -5.64 10.42
N GLY A 293 -1.38 -5.73 9.11
CA GLY A 293 -1.25 -4.57 8.22
C GLY A 293 -2.56 -3.81 7.98
N GLU A 294 -3.71 -4.46 8.17
CA GLU A 294 -5.02 -3.79 8.12
C GLU A 294 -5.25 -2.85 9.31
N GLU A 295 -4.63 -3.12 10.46
CA GLU A 295 -4.70 -2.26 11.64
C GLU A 295 -3.68 -1.12 11.60
N GLU A 296 -2.47 -1.37 11.08
CA GLU A 296 -1.44 -0.32 10.92
C GLU A 296 -1.80 0.69 9.83
N GLU A 297 -2.32 0.27 8.67
CA GLU A 297 -2.78 1.23 7.64
C GLU A 297 -3.93 2.13 8.15
N LYS A 298 -4.78 1.62 9.05
CA LYS A 298 -5.83 2.43 9.70
C LYS A 298 -5.26 3.40 10.74
N LYS A 299 -4.23 2.99 11.51
CA LYS A 299 -3.55 3.85 12.48
C LYS A 299 -2.73 4.94 11.80
N ASP A 300 -2.01 4.62 10.72
CA ASP A 300 -1.26 5.60 9.92
C ASP A 300 -2.18 6.63 9.26
N LYS A 301 -3.34 6.21 8.73
CA LYS A 301 -4.36 7.16 8.22
C LYS A 301 -4.90 8.07 9.32
N LYS A 302 -5.06 7.57 10.56
CA LYS A 302 -5.53 8.36 11.71
C LYS A 302 -4.45 9.32 12.25
N ALA A 303 -3.18 8.89 12.27
CA ALA A 303 -2.04 9.70 12.70
C ALA A 303 -1.76 10.85 11.71
N LYS A 304 -1.86 10.58 10.40
CA LYS A 304 -1.70 11.62 9.37
C LYS A 304 -2.83 12.65 9.37
N GLN A 305 -3.98 12.32 9.94
CA GLN A 305 -5.12 13.21 10.12
C GLN A 305 -5.01 14.04 11.43
N GLN A 306 -4.19 13.62 12.39
CA GLN A 306 -3.94 14.35 13.65
C GLN A 306 -2.72 15.29 13.61
N ASP A 307 -1.71 15.01 12.76
CA ASP A 307 -0.55 15.92 12.61
C ASP A 307 -0.87 17.25 11.90
N GLY A 308 -2.10 17.43 11.40
CA GLY A 308 -2.58 18.69 10.81
C GLY A 308 -3.25 19.66 11.79
N ALA A 309 -3.49 19.26 13.04
CA ALA A 309 -4.31 20.03 13.98
C ALA A 309 -3.78 20.01 15.42
N ALA A 310 -2.52 20.41 15.64
CA ALA A 310 -2.06 20.85 16.96
C ALA A 310 -0.73 21.63 16.84
N ALA A 311 -0.83 22.91 16.50
CA ALA A 311 0.25 23.86 16.74
C ALA A 311 -0.29 24.98 17.63
N MET A 312 -0.31 24.75 18.95
CA MET A 312 -0.38 25.83 19.94
C MET A 312 0.15 25.35 21.30
N GLU A 313 1.33 25.86 21.67
CA GLU A 313 1.96 26.06 23.01
C GLU A 313 1.89 24.95 24.09
N MET A 314 2.90 24.66 24.92
CA MET A 314 3.84 25.53 25.65
C MET A 314 5.06 24.69 26.15
N GLN A 315 6.14 25.38 26.53
CA GLN A 315 7.46 24.88 26.99
C GLN A 315 7.42 23.96 28.24
N PRO A 316 8.45 23.12 28.49
CA PRO A 316 8.75 22.67 29.84
C PRO A 316 10.06 23.27 30.39
N LEU A 317 9.96 23.82 31.59
CA LEU A 317 11.08 24.10 32.49
C LEU A 317 11.63 22.80 33.10
N LYS A 318 12.86 22.94 33.59
CA LYS A 318 13.86 21.93 33.94
C LYS A 318 13.71 21.37 35.37
N SER A 319 14.37 20.23 35.58
CA SER A 319 14.81 19.58 36.85
C SER A 319 13.80 18.69 37.59
N ALA A 320 14.06 17.38 37.63
CA ALA A 320 14.80 16.73 38.74
C ALA A 320 14.81 15.19 38.57
N GLU A 321 15.98 14.62 38.90
CA GLU A 321 16.25 13.28 39.48
C GLU A 321 15.87 11.96 38.77
N GLY A 322 16.91 11.20 38.42
CA GLY A 322 17.07 9.79 38.82
C GLY A 322 16.35 8.68 38.05
N GLY A 323 17.12 7.76 37.45
CA GLY A 323 16.67 6.38 37.23
C GLY A 323 16.94 5.80 35.84
N ASP A 324 17.97 4.95 35.79
CA ASP A 324 18.22 3.81 34.90
C ASP A 324 17.07 3.35 33.96
N ALA A 325 17.35 3.23 32.65
CA ALA A 325 16.65 2.32 31.72
C ALA A 325 17.31 2.37 30.32
N ASP A 326 18.31 1.52 30.13
CA ASP A 326 18.88 1.16 28.83
C ASP A 326 17.92 0.17 28.13
N ASP A 327 16.79 0.64 27.57
CA ASP A 327 15.86 -0.25 26.85
C ASP A 327 14.89 0.44 25.86
N LYS A 328 15.40 1.36 25.02
CA LYS A 328 14.62 1.97 23.92
C LYS A 328 15.33 2.02 22.57
N LYS A 329 15.94 0.90 22.18
CA LYS A 329 16.45 0.70 20.82
C LYS A 329 16.18 -0.74 20.37
N LYS A 330 14.94 -1.02 19.93
CA LYS A 330 14.58 -2.13 19.01
C LYS A 330 13.06 -2.22 18.82
N ALA A 331 12.48 -1.20 18.21
CA ALA A 331 11.12 -1.27 17.65
C ALA A 331 11.01 -0.30 16.48
N ASN A 332 11.89 -0.46 15.48
CA ASN A 332 11.72 0.26 14.22
C ASN A 332 12.48 -0.45 13.10
N MET A 333 12.01 -1.63 12.71
CA MET A 333 12.59 -2.31 11.55
C MET A 333 11.50 -3.06 10.80
N HIS A 334 10.66 -2.30 10.11
CA HIS A 334 10.19 -2.59 8.75
C HIS A 334 9.60 -1.31 8.15
N LYS A 335 10.44 -0.28 8.08
CA LYS A 335 10.13 0.90 7.27
C LYS A 335 10.45 0.50 5.84
N LYS A 336 9.43 0.30 4.99
CA LYS A 336 9.58 0.20 3.53
C LYS A 336 10.69 1.15 3.11
N GLU A 337 11.80 0.60 2.63
CA GLU A 337 12.92 1.40 2.13
C GLU A 337 12.38 2.25 0.98
N LYS A 338 12.06 3.51 1.27
CA LYS A 338 11.68 4.45 0.24
C LYS A 338 12.89 4.58 -0.66
N SER A 339 12.70 4.30 -1.95
CA SER A 339 13.75 4.43 -2.96
C SER A 339 14.51 5.75 -2.74
N VAL A 340 15.84 5.71 -2.80
CA VAL A 340 16.71 6.88 -2.58
C VAL A 340 16.27 8.06 -3.48
N LEU A 341 15.70 7.75 -4.65
CA LEU A 341 15.12 8.71 -5.57
C LEU A 341 13.80 9.31 -5.05
N GLN A 342 12.91 8.47 -4.52
CA GLN A 342 11.62 8.88 -3.96
C GLN A 342 11.80 9.84 -2.78
N GLY A 343 12.87 9.66 -1.97
CA GLY A 343 13.22 10.59 -0.91
C GLY A 343 13.55 12.00 -1.42
N LYS A 344 14.31 12.11 -2.52
CA LYS A 344 14.64 13.40 -3.14
C LYS A 344 13.41 14.06 -3.78
N LEU A 345 12.61 13.29 -4.53
CA LEU A 345 11.38 13.78 -5.15
C LEU A 345 10.38 14.29 -4.11
N THR A 346 10.23 13.57 -2.99
CA THR A 346 9.33 14.01 -1.91
C THR A 346 9.79 15.33 -1.30
N LYS A 347 11.10 15.53 -1.09
CA LYS A 347 11.63 16.81 -0.56
C LYS A 347 11.36 17.98 -1.51
N LEU A 348 11.56 17.78 -2.82
CA LEU A 348 11.24 18.79 -3.83
C LEU A 348 9.74 19.09 -3.87
N ALA A 349 8.88 18.07 -3.87
CA ALA A 349 7.44 18.23 -3.85
C ALA A 349 6.97 19.02 -2.62
N VAL A 350 7.55 18.77 -1.44
CA VAL A 350 7.23 19.53 -0.21
C VAL A 350 7.66 21.00 -0.32
N GLN A 351 8.81 21.29 -0.91
CA GLN A 351 9.26 22.67 -1.12
C GLN A 351 8.34 23.43 -2.09
N ILE A 352 7.96 22.79 -3.20
CA ILE A 352 7.02 23.34 -4.17
C ILE A 352 5.65 23.55 -3.51
N GLY A 353 5.18 22.59 -2.71
CA GLY A 353 3.92 22.69 -1.97
C GLY A 353 3.91 23.86 -0.97
N LYS A 354 5.00 24.07 -0.23
CA LYS A 354 5.14 25.22 0.68
C LYS A 354 5.16 26.55 -0.08
N ALA A 355 5.91 26.63 -1.18
CA ALA A 355 5.94 27.82 -2.02
C ALA A 355 4.56 28.14 -2.60
N GLY A 356 3.87 27.13 -3.13
CA GLY A 356 2.51 27.26 -3.66
C GLY A 356 1.50 27.73 -2.60
N LEU A 357 1.57 27.17 -1.39
CA LEU A 357 0.70 27.57 -0.28
C LEU A 357 0.93 29.04 0.13
N VAL A 358 2.19 29.46 0.25
CA VAL A 358 2.52 30.86 0.57
C VAL A 358 2.04 31.80 -0.54
N MET A 359 2.27 31.44 -1.80
CA MET A 359 1.80 32.24 -2.94
C MET A 359 0.28 32.36 -2.96
N SER A 360 -0.45 31.25 -2.74
CA SER A 360 -1.92 31.25 -2.66
C SER A 360 -2.42 32.15 -1.52
N ALA A 361 -1.80 32.09 -0.34
CA ALA A 361 -2.20 32.91 0.80
C ALA A 361 -1.96 34.41 0.52
N ILE A 362 -0.82 34.77 -0.07
CA ILE A 362 -0.51 36.14 -0.45
C ILE A 362 -1.55 36.67 -1.46
N THR A 363 -1.91 35.88 -2.48
CA THR A 363 -2.93 36.30 -3.45
C THR A 363 -4.29 36.54 -2.82
N VAL A 364 -4.71 35.68 -1.87
CA VAL A 364 -5.98 35.86 -1.16
C VAL A 364 -5.95 37.13 -0.30
N ILE A 365 -4.85 37.38 0.44
CA ILE A 365 -4.71 38.58 1.27
C ILE A 365 -4.77 39.85 0.41
N ILE A 366 -4.07 39.86 -0.73
CA ILE A 366 -4.09 41.02 -1.66
C ILE A 366 -5.51 41.27 -2.17
N LEU A 367 -6.24 40.22 -2.58
CA LEU A 367 -7.62 40.36 -3.05
C LEU A 367 -8.56 40.88 -1.96
N VAL A 368 -8.44 40.37 -0.72
CA VAL A 368 -9.24 40.86 0.42
C VAL A 368 -8.91 42.31 0.74
N LEU A 369 -7.63 42.69 0.80
CA LEU A 369 -7.23 44.07 1.06
C LEU A 369 -7.67 45.02 -0.06
N TYR A 370 -7.65 44.56 -1.31
CA TYR A 370 -8.16 45.33 -2.43
C TYR A 370 -9.68 45.56 -2.34
N PHE A 371 -10.44 44.54 -1.96
CA PHE A 371 -11.90 44.64 -1.82
C PHE A 371 -12.36 45.41 -0.57
N THR A 372 -11.63 45.28 0.54
CA THR A 372 -11.94 45.98 1.81
C THR A 372 -11.31 47.37 1.91
N GLY A 373 -10.33 47.67 1.07
CA GLY A 373 -9.72 48.99 0.98
C GLY A 373 -10.78 50.03 0.61
N PRO A 374 -10.71 51.26 1.16
CA PRO A 374 -11.69 52.29 0.85
C PRO A 374 -11.67 52.52 -0.66
N PHE A 375 -12.82 52.29 -1.32
CA PHE A 375 -13.08 52.79 -2.66
C PHE A 375 -12.55 54.23 -2.71
N PRO A 376 -11.59 54.58 -3.59
CA PRO A 376 -11.34 55.97 -3.84
C PRO A 376 -12.65 56.52 -4.40
N SER A 377 -13.36 57.29 -3.56
CA SER A 377 -14.51 58.08 -3.97
C SER A 377 -14.15 58.74 -5.31
N PRO A 378 -14.98 58.63 -6.36
CA PRO A 378 -14.80 59.48 -7.52
C PRO A 378 -14.90 60.92 -7.01
N GLY A 379 -13.75 61.55 -6.79
CA GLY A 379 -13.68 62.93 -6.36
C GLY A 379 -14.50 63.78 -7.32
N PRO A 380 -15.18 64.83 -6.84
CA PRO A 380 -16.00 65.67 -7.70
C PRO A 380 -15.14 66.17 -8.85
N GLU A 381 -15.50 65.75 -10.06
CA GLU A 381 -14.82 66.15 -11.28
C GLU A 381 -14.89 67.68 -11.35
N ASN A 382 -13.76 68.31 -11.03
CA ASN A 382 -13.68 69.74 -10.88
C ASN A 382 -14.00 70.37 -12.25
N SER A 383 -15.10 71.12 -12.27
CA SER A 383 -15.68 71.89 -13.38
C SER A 383 -14.72 72.97 -13.94
N SER A 384 -13.56 72.55 -14.42
CA SER A 384 -12.50 73.44 -14.94
C SER A 384 -12.09 73.12 -16.38
N THR A 385 -12.40 71.92 -16.88
CA THR A 385 -12.11 71.54 -18.29
C THR A 385 -13.21 71.98 -19.27
N HIS A 386 -14.44 72.20 -18.81
CA HIS A 386 -15.53 72.71 -19.66
C HIS A 386 -15.47 74.23 -19.90
N LYS A 387 -14.77 75.00 -19.04
CA LYS A 387 -14.63 76.46 -19.22
C LYS A 387 -13.57 76.87 -20.24
N MET A 388 -12.61 76.00 -20.57
CA MET A 388 -11.62 76.29 -21.62
C MET A 388 -12.11 75.95 -23.03
N ARG A 389 -13.12 75.08 -23.19
CA ARG A 389 -13.67 74.73 -24.50
C ARG A 389 -14.67 75.79 -25.01
N ALA A 390 -15.42 76.43 -24.11
CA ALA A 390 -16.37 77.50 -24.48
C ALA A 390 -15.71 78.82 -24.93
N THR A 391 -14.45 79.08 -24.54
CA THR A 391 -13.74 80.29 -24.96
C THR A 391 -13.05 80.13 -26.32
N ARG A 392 -12.90 78.91 -26.83
CA ARG A 392 -12.27 78.64 -28.14
C ARG A 392 -13.26 78.66 -29.31
N GLU A 393 -14.56 78.43 -29.04
CA GLU A 393 -15.60 78.51 -30.08
C GLU A 393 -16.09 79.94 -30.37
N LYS A 394 -15.92 80.90 -29.46
CA LYS A 394 -16.27 82.31 -29.74
C LYS A 394 -15.28 83.04 -30.64
N SER A 395 -14.08 82.50 -30.86
CA SER A 395 -13.03 83.13 -31.68
C SER A 395 -13.11 82.75 -33.17
N HIS A 396 -13.86 81.71 -33.53
CA HIS A 396 -13.90 81.15 -34.89
C HIS A 396 -15.12 81.56 -35.73
N SER A 397 -16.03 82.39 -35.20
CA SER A 397 -17.24 82.84 -35.92
C SER A 397 -17.16 84.25 -36.53
N GLN A 398 -15.99 84.90 -36.47
CA GLN A 398 -15.75 86.20 -37.14
C GLN A 398 -14.53 86.11 -38.04
N LEU A 399 -14.70 85.57 -39.25
CA LEU A 399 -13.89 85.86 -40.46
C LEU A 399 -14.48 85.08 -41.64
N GLY A 400 -15.66 85.51 -42.09
CA GLY A 400 -16.21 85.18 -43.40
C GLY A 400 -16.27 86.45 -44.24
N GLY A 401 -15.28 86.63 -45.13
CA GLY A 401 -15.26 87.65 -46.18
C GLY A 401 -15.16 86.97 -47.55
N PRO A 402 -15.92 87.40 -48.59
CA PRO A 402 -16.01 86.68 -49.85
C PRO A 402 -14.99 87.21 -50.88
N THR A 403 -14.56 86.36 -51.81
CA THR A 403 -14.16 86.69 -53.21
C THR A 403 -13.92 85.36 -53.95
N SER A 404 -14.68 84.93 -54.96
CA SER A 404 -15.01 85.44 -56.31
C SER A 404 -13.89 85.30 -57.36
N GLY A 405 -14.20 84.55 -58.45
CA GLY A 405 -13.63 84.65 -59.81
C GLY A 405 -12.40 83.75 -60.09
N GLU A 406 -12.53 82.66 -60.85
CA GLU A 406 -12.48 82.61 -62.34
C GLU A 406 -11.15 83.10 -62.93
N THR A 407 -10.23 82.18 -63.23
CA THR A 407 -9.86 81.63 -64.56
C THR A 407 -8.44 81.07 -64.54
#